data_AF-A0A8J7Q7L8-F1
#
_entry.id   AF-A0A8J7Q7L8-F1
#
_cell.length_a   1.000
_cell.length_b   1.000
_cell.length_c   1.000
_cell.angle_alpha   90.00
_cell.angle_beta   90.00
_cell.angle_gamma   90.00
#
_symmetry.space_group_name_H-M   'P 1'
#
loop_
_entity.id
_entity.type
_entity.pdbx_description
1 polymer ?
#
loop_
_entity_poly.entity_id
_entity_poly.type
_entity_poly.pdbx_seq_one_letter_code
_entity_poly.pdbx_strand_id
1 'polypeptide(L)'
;IVGSEGTFGIVSKVWVRITRNPEAYRTLLGVFDSIDDATNTISDIIGAGIVPAALEMLDNLFIGSVEAAYRLGFPLDAGALLIMEVDGLAAGLQEQADRVEAIARKNGAREVRKANTEAERLALWKARKGAFGTVGRLGFPSYCTQDGVVPRTKLPEIMRHIRAVSEKYRVGIANVFHAGDGNIHPVLLFDERDPDQVKRVLGASHEILDECIRLGGSVTGEHGIGVEKLDFMPKLFGPDDLSFMVRLREAFNPANRCSPNKMLPTAGACAEPSRLSQLKPGRRAAV
;
A
#
# COMPACT_ATOMS: atom_id res chain seq x y z
N ILE A 1 -10.59 0.79 20.30
CA ILE A 1 -10.44 2.23 19.97
C ILE A 1 -9.40 2.41 18.86
N VAL A 2 -8.15 1.98 19.04
CA VAL A 2 -7.20 1.92 17.91
C VAL A 2 -7.75 0.96 16.85
N GLY A 3 -7.72 1.35 15.58
CA GLY A 3 -8.29 0.58 14.47
C GLY A 3 -9.82 0.52 14.42
N SER A 4 -10.55 1.21 15.32
CA SER A 4 -12.02 1.08 15.34
C SER A 4 -12.74 1.96 14.32
N GLU A 5 -12.05 2.77 13.53
CA GLU A 5 -12.62 3.63 12.48
C GLU A 5 -13.82 4.50 12.95
N GLY A 6 -13.76 4.94 14.21
CA GLY A 6 -14.81 5.74 14.85
C GLY A 6 -16.10 4.98 15.17
N THR A 7 -16.15 3.65 15.05
CA THR A 7 -17.35 2.85 15.35
C THR A 7 -17.67 2.71 16.84
N PHE A 8 -16.72 3.02 17.72
CA PHE A 8 -16.86 2.92 19.19
C PHE A 8 -16.91 4.29 19.89
N GLY A 9 -16.83 5.40 19.15
CA GLY A 9 -16.79 6.75 19.71
C GLY A 9 -15.74 7.65 19.05
N ILE A 10 -15.52 8.82 19.67
CA ILE A 10 -14.60 9.86 19.18
C ILE A 10 -13.37 9.92 20.10
N VAL A 11 -12.18 9.80 19.51
CA VAL A 11 -10.92 9.99 20.24
C VAL A 11 -10.65 11.49 20.39
N SER A 12 -10.54 11.98 21.63
CA SER A 12 -10.33 13.40 21.92
C SER A 12 -8.89 13.74 22.34
N LYS A 13 -8.18 12.79 22.95
CA LYS A 13 -6.79 12.92 23.42
C LYS A 13 -6.07 11.60 23.23
N VAL A 14 -4.79 11.67 22.89
CA VAL A 14 -3.92 10.51 22.69
C VAL A 14 -2.61 10.78 23.41
N TRP A 15 -2.13 9.79 24.17
CA TRP A 15 -0.78 9.78 24.73
C TRP A 15 0.01 8.70 24.01
N VAL A 16 1.14 9.09 23.44
CA VAL A 16 2.03 8.19 22.70
C VAL A 16 3.40 8.14 23.36
N ARG A 17 4.07 6.99 23.22
CA ARG A 17 5.48 6.85 23.57
C ARG A 17 6.32 7.49 22.47
N ILE A 18 7.23 8.38 22.84
CA ILE A 18 8.25 8.93 21.95
C ILE A 18 9.52 8.10 22.09
N THR A 19 10.12 7.71 20.97
CA THR A 19 11.41 7.00 20.92
C THR A 19 12.53 7.98 20.55
N ARG A 20 13.78 7.63 20.88
CA ARG A 20 14.93 8.43 20.45
C ARG A 20 15.09 8.34 18.94
N ASN A 21 15.58 9.42 18.35
CA ASN A 21 16.03 9.38 16.96
C ASN A 21 17.25 8.46 16.84
N PRO A 22 17.39 7.72 15.72
CA PRO A 22 18.63 7.05 15.34
C PRO A 22 19.84 8.00 15.35
N GLU A 23 21.03 7.45 15.59
CA GLU A 23 22.29 8.22 15.54
C GLU A 23 22.68 8.57 14.10
N ALA A 24 22.38 7.67 13.15
CA ALA A 24 22.70 7.84 11.74
C ALA A 24 21.71 7.11 10.82
N TYR A 25 21.72 7.51 9.54
CA TYR A 25 20.95 6.91 8.45
C TYR A 25 21.88 6.59 7.27
N ARG A 26 21.52 5.58 6.48
CA ARG A 26 22.07 5.35 5.13
C ARG A 26 20.93 5.08 4.18
N THR A 27 20.74 5.98 3.23
CA THR A 27 19.69 5.90 2.21
C THR A 27 20.31 5.56 0.86
N LEU A 28 19.77 4.54 0.21
CA LEU A 28 20.15 4.11 -1.13
C LEU A 28 18.95 4.21 -2.06
N LEU A 29 19.20 4.55 -3.32
CA LEU A 29 18.23 4.47 -4.40
C LEU A 29 18.70 3.41 -5.40
N GLY A 30 18.00 2.28 -5.45
CA GLY A 30 18.19 1.25 -6.46
C GLY A 30 17.34 1.56 -7.69
N VAL A 31 17.94 1.42 -8.87
CA VAL A 31 17.29 1.56 -10.19
C VAL A 31 17.24 0.20 -10.86
N PHE A 32 16.05 -0.23 -11.27
CA PHE A 32 15.81 -1.55 -11.84
C PHE A 32 15.11 -1.45 -13.20
N ASP A 33 15.45 -2.38 -14.10
CA ASP A 33 14.77 -2.53 -15.39
C ASP A 33 13.40 -3.19 -15.24
N SER A 34 13.18 -3.96 -14.18
CA SER A 34 11.92 -4.66 -13.93
C SER A 34 11.42 -4.54 -12.48
N ILE A 35 10.10 -4.65 -12.29
CA ILE A 35 9.46 -4.73 -10.96
C ILE A 35 9.82 -6.03 -10.25
N ASP A 36 9.99 -7.12 -11.01
CA ASP A 36 10.34 -8.44 -10.46
C ASP A 36 11.72 -8.39 -9.78
N ASP A 37 12.71 -7.76 -10.40
CA ASP A 37 14.05 -7.57 -9.84
C ASP A 37 14.03 -6.71 -8.57
N ALA A 38 13.25 -5.63 -8.57
CA ALA A 38 13.08 -4.78 -7.38
C ALA A 38 12.39 -5.54 -6.22
N THR A 39 11.34 -6.31 -6.51
CA THR A 39 10.61 -7.08 -5.49
C THR A 39 11.37 -8.32 -4.99
N ASN A 40 12.19 -8.95 -5.83
CA ASN A 40 13.15 -9.97 -5.41
C ASN A 40 14.23 -9.38 -4.50
N THR A 41 14.74 -8.18 -4.82
CA THR A 41 15.67 -7.44 -3.94
C THR A 41 15.09 -7.25 -2.54
N ILE A 42 13.83 -6.80 -2.45
CA ILE A 42 13.13 -6.63 -1.17
C ILE A 42 13.08 -7.95 -0.40
N SER A 43 12.68 -9.03 -1.06
CA SER A 43 12.58 -10.37 -0.44
C SER A 43 13.95 -10.85 0.08
N ASP A 44 15.02 -10.65 -0.69
CA ASP A 44 16.37 -11.05 -0.33
C ASP A 44 16.96 -10.21 0.81
N ILE A 45 16.68 -8.89 0.86
CA ILE A 45 17.10 -8.03 1.97
C ILE A 45 16.51 -8.54 3.29
N ILE A 46 15.20 -8.79 3.31
CA ILE A 46 14.50 -9.32 4.48
C ILE A 46 14.98 -10.75 4.80
N GLY A 47 15.16 -11.59 3.79
CA GLY A 47 15.66 -12.96 3.93
C GLY A 47 17.09 -13.04 4.48
N ALA A 48 17.91 -12.01 4.23
CA ALA A 48 19.25 -11.87 4.80
C ALA A 48 19.25 -11.38 6.27
N GLY A 49 18.07 -11.24 6.89
CA GLY A 49 17.90 -10.80 8.27
C GLY A 49 18.14 -9.30 8.46
N ILE A 50 18.19 -8.52 7.37
CA ILE A 50 18.30 -7.07 7.44
C ILE A 50 16.89 -6.52 7.58
N VAL A 51 16.65 -5.70 8.60
CA VAL A 51 15.38 -5.00 8.83
C VAL A 51 15.63 -3.52 8.58
N PRO A 52 15.37 -3.02 7.36
CA PRO A 52 15.57 -1.60 7.07
C PRO A 52 14.55 -0.74 7.81
N ALA A 53 14.93 0.50 8.08
CA ALA A 53 14.02 1.54 8.56
C ALA A 53 12.92 1.82 7.54
N ALA A 54 13.25 1.68 6.25
CA ALA A 54 12.29 1.69 5.17
C ALA A 54 12.75 0.96 3.91
N LEU A 55 11.77 0.39 3.20
CA LEU A 55 11.90 -0.15 1.85
C LEU A 55 10.68 0.28 1.05
N GLU A 56 10.87 1.21 0.12
CA GLU A 56 9.79 1.90 -0.58
C GLU A 56 9.96 1.76 -2.10
N MET A 57 8.93 1.28 -2.79
CA MET A 57 8.99 1.05 -4.24
C MET A 57 8.11 2.04 -5.01
N LEU A 58 8.58 2.48 -6.18
CA LEU A 58 7.80 3.17 -7.20
C LEU A 58 7.95 2.41 -8.52
N ASP A 59 6.86 2.19 -9.25
CA ASP A 59 6.90 1.68 -10.62
C ASP A 59 7.09 2.81 -11.66
N ASN A 60 7.30 2.42 -12.94
CA ASN A 60 7.55 3.36 -14.04
C ASN A 60 6.52 4.52 -14.13
N LEU A 61 5.23 4.23 -13.91
CA LEU A 61 4.20 5.27 -13.97
C LEU A 61 4.40 6.32 -12.87
N PHE A 62 4.63 5.88 -11.63
CA PHE A 62 4.93 6.80 -10.54
C PHE A 62 6.29 7.49 -10.67
N ILE A 63 7.30 6.83 -11.22
CA ILE A 63 8.60 7.44 -11.49
C ILE A 63 8.42 8.68 -12.36
N GLY A 64 7.67 8.57 -13.46
CA GLY A 64 7.41 9.68 -14.36
C GLY A 64 6.66 10.83 -13.68
N SER A 65 5.61 10.54 -12.91
CA SER A 65 4.83 11.59 -12.23
C SER A 65 5.62 12.29 -11.13
N VAL A 66 6.43 11.56 -10.39
CA VAL A 66 7.29 12.08 -9.32
C VAL A 66 8.43 12.91 -9.89
N GLU A 67 9.10 12.44 -10.94
CA GLU A 67 10.18 13.20 -11.57
C GLU A 67 9.67 14.52 -12.16
N ALA A 68 8.49 14.52 -12.79
CA ALA A 68 7.87 15.73 -13.30
C ALA A 68 7.57 16.78 -12.21
N ALA A 69 7.34 16.33 -10.96
CA ALA A 69 7.04 17.20 -9.83
C ALA A 69 8.29 17.66 -9.06
N TYR A 70 9.25 16.77 -8.84
CA TYR A 70 10.37 16.98 -7.92
C TYR A 70 11.73 17.12 -8.59
N ARG A 71 11.89 16.66 -9.83
CA ARG A 71 13.12 16.78 -10.65
C ARG A 71 14.38 16.31 -9.94
N LEU A 72 14.36 15.07 -9.44
CA LEU A 72 15.47 14.47 -8.71
C LEU A 72 16.46 13.73 -9.62
N GLY A 73 16.22 13.74 -10.94
CA GLY A 73 17.02 12.99 -11.90
C GLY A 73 16.70 11.50 -11.87
N PHE A 74 15.44 11.14 -11.58
CA PHE A 74 14.98 9.76 -11.71
C PHE A 74 14.96 9.33 -13.18
N PRO A 75 15.55 8.18 -13.51
CA PRO A 75 15.57 7.70 -14.89
C PRO A 75 14.17 7.23 -15.33
N LEU A 76 13.62 7.90 -16.34
CA LEU A 76 12.25 7.67 -16.83
C LEU A 76 12.05 6.33 -17.56
N ASP A 77 13.15 5.70 -17.95
CA ASP A 77 13.20 4.36 -18.56
C ASP A 77 13.34 3.23 -17.52
N ALA A 78 13.39 3.54 -16.22
CA ALA A 78 13.40 2.51 -15.18
C ALA A 78 12.05 1.82 -15.01
N GLY A 79 12.06 0.49 -14.92
CA GLY A 79 10.87 -0.29 -14.61
C GLY A 79 10.42 -0.12 -13.16
N ALA A 80 11.37 0.06 -12.24
CA ALA A 80 11.12 0.35 -10.84
C ALA A 80 12.27 1.13 -10.17
N LEU A 81 11.92 1.88 -9.13
CA LEU A 81 12.85 2.47 -8.17
C LEU A 81 12.58 1.88 -6.79
N LEU A 82 13.66 1.61 -6.06
CA LEU A 82 13.60 1.17 -4.66
C LEU A 82 14.40 2.13 -3.80
N ILE A 83 13.73 2.82 -2.88
CA ILE A 83 14.39 3.60 -1.83
C ILE A 83 14.58 2.67 -0.63
N MET A 84 15.83 2.50 -0.22
CA MET A 84 16.22 1.59 0.85
C MET A 84 16.93 2.39 1.92
N GLU A 85 16.42 2.38 3.15
CA GLU A 85 17.04 3.10 4.26
C GLU A 85 17.29 2.17 5.44
N VAL A 86 18.54 2.14 5.91
CA VAL A 86 18.90 1.58 7.21
C VAL A 86 19.21 2.72 8.17
N ASP A 87 18.81 2.57 9.42
CA ASP A 87 19.10 3.53 10.49
C ASP A 87 19.57 2.80 11.76
N GLY A 88 20.12 3.55 12.70
CA GLY A 88 20.50 3.03 14.00
C GLY A 88 21.76 3.69 14.55
N LEU A 89 22.58 2.89 15.23
CA LEU A 89 23.89 3.31 15.72
C LEU A 89 24.83 3.56 14.53
N ALA A 90 25.69 4.58 14.63
CA ALA A 90 26.63 4.88 13.55
C ALA A 90 27.61 3.73 13.28
N ALA A 91 27.94 2.95 14.31
CA ALA A 91 28.79 1.77 14.21
C ALA A 91 28.08 0.64 13.45
N GLY A 92 28.70 0.14 12.38
CA GLY A 92 28.16 -0.98 11.58
C GLY A 92 27.08 -0.61 10.55
N LEU A 93 26.55 0.62 10.58
CA LEU A 93 25.50 1.04 9.65
C LEU A 93 25.96 1.05 8.19
N GLN A 94 27.22 1.42 7.95
CA GLN A 94 27.79 1.40 6.61
C GLN A 94 27.88 -0.03 6.06
N GLU A 95 28.29 -1.00 6.88
CA GLU A 95 28.36 -2.41 6.49
C GLU A 95 26.98 -2.96 6.14
N GLN A 96 25.94 -2.60 6.90
CA GLN A 96 24.57 -2.95 6.55
C GLN A 96 24.13 -2.34 5.21
N ALA A 97 24.42 -1.06 4.99
CA ALA A 97 24.12 -0.38 3.72
C ALA A 97 24.84 -1.03 2.53
N ASP A 98 26.10 -1.43 2.70
CA ASP A 98 26.89 -2.10 1.65
C ASP A 98 26.35 -3.51 1.37
N ARG A 99 25.87 -4.24 2.39
CA ARG A 99 25.16 -5.51 2.20
C ARG A 99 23.85 -5.33 1.42
N VAL A 100 23.08 -4.29 1.73
CA VAL A 100 21.84 -3.94 0.98
C VAL A 100 22.17 -3.62 -0.47
N GLU A 101 23.20 -2.82 -0.74
CA GLU A 101 23.68 -2.54 -2.10
C GLU A 101 24.07 -3.83 -2.84
N ALA A 102 24.83 -4.72 -2.19
CA ALA A 102 25.25 -5.98 -2.80
C ALA A 102 24.06 -6.86 -3.19
N ILE A 103 23.02 -6.92 -2.34
CA ILE A 103 21.78 -7.64 -2.64
C ILE A 103 21.04 -7.02 -3.82
N ALA A 104 20.93 -5.69 -3.86
CA ALA A 104 20.30 -4.98 -4.97
C ALA A 104 21.03 -5.25 -6.30
N ARG A 105 22.36 -5.18 -6.32
CA ARG A 105 23.17 -5.48 -7.52
C ARG A 105 23.05 -6.94 -7.95
N LYS A 106 23.06 -7.88 -6.99
CA LYS A 106 22.85 -9.31 -7.27
C LYS A 106 21.50 -9.57 -7.95
N ASN A 107 20.47 -8.81 -7.58
CA ASN A 107 19.13 -8.88 -8.15
C ASN A 107 18.94 -7.96 -9.37
N GLY A 108 20.00 -7.50 -10.03
CA GLY A 108 19.88 -6.79 -11.30
C GLY A 108 19.65 -5.28 -11.20
N ALA A 109 19.92 -4.64 -10.05
CA ALA A 109 19.97 -3.19 -9.99
C ALA A 109 21.05 -2.66 -10.95
N ARG A 110 20.65 -1.96 -12.01
CA ARG A 110 21.59 -1.36 -12.97
C ARG A 110 22.37 -0.21 -12.35
N GLU A 111 21.79 0.44 -11.35
CA GLU A 111 22.41 1.51 -10.60
C GLU A 111 21.96 1.47 -9.13
N VAL A 112 22.87 1.75 -8.21
CA VAL A 112 22.57 2.00 -6.80
C VAL A 112 23.24 3.30 -6.39
N ARG A 113 22.45 4.34 -6.13
CA ARG A 113 22.93 5.65 -5.68
C ARG A 113 22.87 5.72 -4.16
N LYS A 114 23.92 6.25 -3.52
CA LYS A 114 23.92 6.55 -2.08
C LYS A 114 23.61 8.02 -1.88
N ALA A 115 22.71 8.35 -0.97
CA ALA A 115 22.55 9.72 -0.48
C ALA A 115 23.72 10.02 0.46
N ASN A 116 24.63 10.90 0.04
CA ASN A 116 25.85 11.24 0.76
C ASN A 116 25.64 12.40 1.74
N THR A 117 24.54 13.14 1.59
CA THR A 117 24.18 14.26 2.45
C THR A 117 22.76 14.13 2.98
N GLU A 118 22.49 14.75 4.14
CA GLU A 118 21.13 14.81 4.69
C GLU A 118 20.16 15.52 3.72
N ALA A 119 20.64 16.49 2.94
CA ALA A 119 19.85 17.16 1.93
C ALA A 119 19.39 16.22 0.80
N GLU A 120 20.30 15.37 0.28
CA GLU A 120 19.97 14.36 -0.72
C GLU A 120 18.97 13.33 -0.18
N ARG A 121 19.20 12.86 1.06
CA ARG A 121 18.28 11.95 1.77
C ARG A 121 16.89 12.55 1.90
N LEU A 122 16.79 13.78 2.41
CA LEU A 122 15.52 14.46 2.60
C LEU A 122 14.80 14.75 1.28
N ALA A 123 15.55 14.98 0.19
CA ALA A 123 14.97 15.16 -1.13
C ALA A 123 14.29 13.87 -1.64
N LEU A 124 14.95 12.72 -1.51
CA LEU A 124 14.36 11.40 -1.83
C LEU A 124 13.09 11.17 -1.00
N TRP A 125 13.15 11.43 0.30
CA TRP A 125 12.00 11.26 1.19
C TRP A 125 10.85 12.21 0.89
N LYS A 126 11.15 13.45 0.53
CA LYS A 126 10.14 14.43 0.11
C LYS A 126 9.42 13.96 -1.15
N ALA A 127 10.15 13.44 -2.13
CA ALA A 127 9.56 12.89 -3.34
C ALA A 127 8.69 11.65 -3.06
N ARG A 128 9.18 10.69 -2.27
CA ARG A 128 8.40 9.48 -1.90
C ARG A 128 7.13 9.82 -1.11
N LYS A 129 7.20 10.71 -0.11
CA LYS A 129 6.03 11.15 0.67
C LYS A 129 5.03 11.94 -0.18
N GLY A 130 5.55 12.68 -1.16
CA GLY A 130 4.75 13.45 -2.11
C GLY A 130 4.20 12.65 -3.29
N ALA A 131 4.60 11.39 -3.46
CA ALA A 131 4.31 10.61 -4.66
C ALA A 131 2.80 10.51 -4.95
N PHE A 132 1.98 10.24 -3.93
CA PHE A 132 0.52 10.21 -4.08
C PHE A 132 -0.07 11.53 -4.59
N GLY A 133 0.50 12.68 -4.19
CA GLY A 133 0.09 13.99 -4.69
C GLY A 133 0.39 14.22 -6.17
N THR A 134 1.22 13.37 -6.78
CA THR A 134 1.58 13.45 -8.21
C THR A 134 0.67 12.64 -9.12
N VAL A 135 -0.25 11.83 -8.58
CA VAL A 135 -1.19 11.00 -9.38
C VAL A 135 -1.97 11.82 -10.40
N GLY A 136 -2.33 13.07 -10.07
CA GLY A 136 -3.01 13.98 -11.01
C GLY A 136 -2.21 14.32 -12.27
N ARG A 137 -0.91 14.02 -12.31
CA ARG A 137 -0.04 14.20 -13.48
C ARG A 137 -0.09 13.01 -14.45
N LEU A 138 -0.73 11.90 -14.06
CA LEU A 138 -0.86 10.70 -14.90
C LEU A 138 -1.94 10.83 -15.99
N GLY A 139 -2.66 11.96 -16.05
CA GLY A 139 -3.59 12.27 -17.14
C GLY A 139 -4.99 11.66 -17.01
N PHE A 140 -5.36 11.14 -15.83
CA PHE A 140 -6.69 10.62 -15.55
C PHE A 140 -7.46 11.54 -14.58
N PRO A 141 -8.76 11.73 -14.79
CA PRO A 141 -9.57 12.61 -13.94
C PRO A 141 -9.95 11.95 -12.59
N SER A 142 -9.80 10.63 -12.47
CA SER A 142 -10.14 9.87 -11.26
C SER A 142 -9.18 8.72 -11.02
N TYR A 143 -9.04 8.33 -9.77
CA TYR A 143 -8.29 7.13 -9.37
C TYR A 143 -8.94 6.45 -8.17
N CYS A 144 -8.70 5.15 -8.03
CA CYS A 144 -9.14 4.32 -6.93
C CYS A 144 -7.91 3.63 -6.36
N THR A 145 -7.57 3.95 -5.11
CA THR A 145 -6.40 3.40 -4.44
C THR A 145 -6.82 2.18 -3.65
N GLN A 146 -6.14 1.07 -3.88
CA GLN A 146 -6.22 -0.08 -3.00
C GLN A 146 -5.04 -0.09 -2.04
N ASP A 147 -5.21 -0.85 -0.96
CA ASP A 147 -4.24 -0.96 0.12
C ASP A 147 -4.29 -2.41 0.56
N GLY A 148 -3.46 -3.27 -0.05
CA GLY A 148 -3.40 -4.69 0.26
C GLY A 148 -2.12 -5.01 1.01
N VAL A 149 -2.08 -6.13 1.72
CA VAL A 149 -0.86 -6.65 2.34
C VAL A 149 -0.67 -8.08 1.88
N VAL A 150 0.56 -8.46 1.57
CA VAL A 150 0.97 -9.85 1.35
C VAL A 150 2.25 -10.15 2.14
N PRO A 151 2.55 -11.42 2.44
CA PRO A 151 3.87 -11.78 2.93
C PRO A 151 4.95 -11.25 1.96
N ARG A 152 6.04 -10.69 2.49
CA ARG A 152 7.10 -10.04 1.67
C ARG A 152 7.69 -10.97 0.60
N THR A 153 7.77 -12.26 0.90
CA THR A 153 8.17 -13.33 -0.03
C THR A 153 7.21 -13.53 -1.21
N LYS A 154 6.02 -12.93 -1.17
CA LYS A 154 4.97 -12.97 -2.20
C LYS A 154 4.85 -11.67 -2.99
N LEU A 155 5.68 -10.65 -2.70
CA LEU A 155 5.69 -9.40 -3.46
C LEU A 155 5.87 -9.60 -4.97
N PRO A 156 6.81 -10.44 -5.46
CA PRO A 156 6.92 -10.70 -6.90
C PRO A 156 5.65 -11.35 -7.48
N GLU A 157 5.00 -12.25 -6.74
CA GLU A 157 3.79 -12.95 -7.18
C GLU A 157 2.60 -11.98 -7.33
N ILE A 158 2.33 -11.15 -6.31
CA ILE A 158 1.22 -10.19 -6.37
C ILE A 158 1.45 -9.10 -7.42
N MET A 159 2.69 -8.64 -7.64
CA MET A 159 2.97 -7.63 -8.66
C MET A 159 2.75 -8.16 -10.09
N ARG A 160 3.10 -9.42 -10.36
CA ARG A 160 2.74 -10.09 -11.63
C ARG A 160 1.23 -10.23 -11.78
N HIS A 161 0.54 -10.57 -10.70
CA HIS A 161 -0.93 -10.66 -10.70
C HIS A 161 -1.58 -9.30 -11.01
N ILE A 162 -1.14 -8.22 -10.36
CA ILE A 162 -1.64 -6.84 -10.62
C ILE A 162 -1.45 -6.46 -12.09
N ARG A 163 -0.30 -6.81 -12.69
CA ARG A 163 -0.05 -6.58 -14.13
C ARG A 163 -1.07 -7.34 -14.99
N ALA A 164 -1.31 -8.61 -14.71
CA ALA A 164 -2.30 -9.42 -15.43
C ALA A 164 -3.73 -8.86 -15.25
N VAL A 165 -4.09 -8.37 -14.06
CA VAL A 165 -5.37 -7.70 -13.80
C VAL A 165 -5.48 -6.39 -14.60
N SER A 166 -4.42 -5.59 -14.64
CA SER A 166 -4.37 -4.36 -15.43
C SER A 166 -4.70 -4.63 -16.91
N GLU A 167 -4.11 -5.68 -17.49
CA GLU A 167 -4.36 -6.11 -18.87
C GLU A 167 -5.79 -6.67 -19.07
N LYS A 168 -6.22 -7.58 -18.18
CA LYS A 168 -7.55 -8.22 -18.21
C LYS A 168 -8.68 -7.20 -18.18
N TYR A 169 -8.59 -6.21 -17.29
CA TYR A 169 -9.62 -5.19 -17.11
C TYR A 169 -9.38 -3.94 -17.96
N ARG A 170 -8.25 -3.84 -18.68
CA ARG A 170 -7.86 -2.65 -19.45
C ARG A 170 -7.91 -1.38 -18.60
N VAL A 171 -7.29 -1.45 -17.43
CA VAL A 171 -7.20 -0.35 -16.44
C VAL A 171 -5.73 -0.06 -16.19
N GLY A 172 -5.31 1.20 -16.30
CA GLY A 172 -3.96 1.59 -15.92
C GLY A 172 -3.80 1.50 -14.40
N ILE A 173 -2.77 0.79 -13.94
CA ILE A 173 -2.48 0.63 -12.50
C ILE A 173 -1.06 1.12 -12.24
N ALA A 174 -0.94 2.20 -11.48
CA ALA A 174 0.35 2.70 -10.99
C ALA A 174 0.58 2.20 -9.57
N ASN A 175 1.81 1.89 -9.20
CA ASN A 175 2.15 1.28 -7.91
C ASN A 175 3.20 2.11 -7.16
N VAL A 176 2.86 2.47 -5.93
CA VAL A 176 3.77 3.08 -4.95
C VAL A 176 3.49 2.42 -3.62
N PHE A 177 4.50 1.87 -2.93
CA PHE A 177 4.18 1.11 -1.72
C PHE A 177 5.29 0.83 -0.72
N HIS A 178 4.84 0.52 0.51
CA HIS A 178 5.63 0.15 1.69
C HIS A 178 6.10 -1.31 1.58
N ALA A 179 7.04 -1.55 0.68
CA ALA A 179 7.50 -2.89 0.34
C ALA A 179 8.14 -3.63 1.53
N GLY A 180 8.73 -2.90 2.48
CA GLY A 180 9.32 -3.47 3.71
C GLY A 180 8.31 -4.19 4.62
N ASP A 181 7.03 -3.85 4.49
CA ASP A 181 5.92 -4.41 5.26
C ASP A 181 5.06 -5.37 4.41
N GLY A 182 5.38 -5.52 3.12
CA GLY A 182 4.55 -6.25 2.17
C GLY A 182 3.21 -5.54 1.86
N ASN A 183 3.08 -4.29 2.27
CA ASN A 183 1.90 -3.48 2.03
C ASN A 183 2.03 -2.81 0.66
N ILE A 184 1.05 -3.05 -0.22
CA ILE A 184 0.97 -2.60 -1.61
C ILE A 184 -0.14 -1.53 -1.78
N HIS A 185 0.10 -0.53 -2.64
CA HIS A 185 -0.92 0.43 -3.05
C HIS A 185 -1.04 0.51 -4.58
N PRO A 186 -1.81 -0.41 -5.20
CA PRO A 186 -2.18 -0.25 -6.59
C PRO A 186 -3.18 0.91 -6.72
N VAL A 187 -2.86 1.85 -7.59
CA VAL A 187 -3.65 3.05 -7.90
C VAL A 187 -4.25 2.87 -9.28
N LEU A 188 -5.53 2.51 -9.31
CA LEU A 188 -6.30 2.23 -10.53
C LEU A 188 -6.81 3.54 -11.12
N LEU A 189 -6.44 3.83 -12.36
CA LEU A 189 -6.69 5.10 -13.04
C LEU A 189 -7.91 4.99 -13.96
N PHE A 190 -8.85 5.94 -13.90
CA PHE A 190 -10.09 5.89 -14.66
C PHE A 190 -10.80 7.25 -14.81
N ASP A 191 -11.90 7.25 -15.57
CA ASP A 191 -12.86 8.34 -15.63
C ASP A 191 -14.17 7.96 -14.90
N GLU A 192 -14.47 8.63 -13.78
CA GLU A 192 -15.70 8.36 -13.01
C GLU A 192 -17.01 8.67 -13.75
N ARG A 193 -16.92 9.38 -14.88
CA ARG A 193 -18.07 9.71 -15.74
C ARG A 193 -18.40 8.58 -16.71
N ASP A 194 -17.50 7.62 -16.88
CA ASP A 194 -17.68 6.43 -17.71
C ASP A 194 -18.08 5.23 -16.83
N PRO A 195 -19.35 4.78 -16.87
CA PRO A 195 -19.82 3.68 -16.03
C PRO A 195 -19.11 2.35 -16.30
N ASP A 196 -18.66 2.11 -17.53
CA ASP A 196 -17.94 0.88 -17.88
C ASP A 196 -16.54 0.89 -17.28
N GLN A 197 -15.87 2.04 -17.26
CA GLN A 197 -14.60 2.19 -16.55
C GLN A 197 -14.75 1.98 -15.05
N VAL A 198 -15.79 2.54 -14.43
CA VAL A 198 -16.09 2.33 -13.01
C VAL A 198 -16.26 0.84 -12.72
N LYS A 199 -17.04 0.11 -13.53
CA LYS A 199 -17.25 -1.33 -13.37
C LYS A 199 -15.94 -2.12 -13.48
N ARG A 200 -15.08 -1.78 -14.45
CA ARG A 200 -13.78 -2.45 -14.62
C ARG A 200 -12.83 -2.19 -13.47
N VAL A 201 -12.78 -0.96 -12.95
CA VAL A 201 -11.97 -0.60 -11.78
C VAL A 201 -12.41 -1.33 -10.52
N LEU A 202 -13.71 -1.39 -10.25
CA LEU A 202 -14.22 -2.10 -9.07
C LEU A 202 -13.94 -3.61 -9.17
N GLY A 203 -14.11 -4.20 -10.36
CA GLY A 203 -13.75 -5.60 -10.59
C GLY A 203 -12.25 -5.88 -10.42
N ALA A 204 -11.40 -5.03 -11.00
CA ALA A 204 -9.95 -5.13 -10.84
C ALA A 204 -9.50 -4.95 -9.38
N SER A 205 -10.07 -3.97 -8.67
CA SER A 205 -9.83 -3.74 -7.25
C SER A 205 -10.16 -4.99 -6.43
N HIS A 206 -11.35 -5.57 -6.64
CA HIS A 206 -11.76 -6.76 -5.89
C HIS A 206 -10.86 -7.96 -6.15
N GLU A 207 -10.48 -8.20 -7.41
CA GLU A 207 -9.60 -9.30 -7.78
C GLU A 207 -8.21 -9.18 -7.14
N ILE A 208 -7.64 -7.96 -7.09
CA ILE A 208 -6.35 -7.71 -6.44
C ILE A 208 -6.42 -7.97 -4.93
N LEU A 209 -7.50 -7.51 -4.26
CA LEU A 209 -7.66 -7.73 -2.81
C LEU A 209 -7.93 -9.20 -2.47
N ASP A 210 -8.71 -9.90 -3.29
CA ASP A 210 -8.92 -11.34 -3.15
C ASP A 210 -7.61 -12.12 -3.29
N GLU A 211 -6.75 -11.71 -4.22
CA GLU A 211 -5.43 -12.29 -4.37
C GLU A 211 -4.55 -12.03 -3.13
N CYS A 212 -4.63 -10.85 -2.52
CA CYS A 212 -3.93 -10.57 -1.26
C CYS A 212 -4.33 -11.55 -0.16
N ILE A 213 -5.62 -11.84 -0.02
CA ILE A 213 -6.13 -12.84 0.94
C ILE A 213 -5.61 -14.23 0.57
N ARG A 214 -5.70 -14.63 -0.70
CA ARG A 214 -5.24 -15.95 -1.19
C ARG A 214 -3.76 -16.18 -0.89
N LEU A 215 -2.94 -15.14 -0.98
CA LEU A 215 -1.51 -15.18 -0.68
C LEU A 215 -1.18 -15.18 0.82
N GLY A 216 -2.18 -15.23 1.69
CA GLY A 216 -2.02 -15.24 3.15
C GLY A 216 -1.86 -13.85 3.75
N GLY A 217 -2.36 -12.83 3.07
CA GLY A 217 -2.29 -11.43 3.45
C GLY A 217 -3.61 -10.83 3.95
N SER A 218 -3.75 -9.51 3.82
CA SER A 218 -4.91 -8.73 4.26
C SER A 218 -5.37 -7.76 3.16
N VAL A 219 -6.64 -7.35 3.22
CA VAL A 219 -7.20 -6.33 2.30
C VAL A 219 -6.93 -4.89 2.74
N THR A 220 -6.23 -4.71 3.85
CA THR A 220 -5.76 -3.42 4.34
C THR A 220 -4.49 -3.55 5.16
N GLY A 221 -3.54 -2.66 4.91
CA GLY A 221 -2.36 -2.45 5.75
C GLY A 221 -2.54 -1.23 6.66
N GLU A 222 -3.02 -0.13 6.10
CA GLU A 222 -3.12 1.16 6.81
C GLU A 222 -4.43 1.96 6.59
N HIS A 223 -5.20 1.71 5.53
CA HIS A 223 -6.36 2.54 5.18
C HIS A 223 -7.65 2.14 5.90
N GLY A 224 -7.69 0.94 6.48
CA GLY A 224 -8.87 0.36 7.10
C GLY A 224 -9.83 -0.30 6.10
N ILE A 225 -10.97 -0.72 6.63
CA ILE A 225 -12.04 -1.40 5.89
C ILE A 225 -13.05 -0.38 5.34
N GLY A 226 -13.43 0.58 6.17
CA GLY A 226 -14.43 1.60 5.83
C GLY A 226 -15.74 0.99 5.34
N VAL A 227 -16.23 1.52 4.22
CA VAL A 227 -17.41 0.99 3.50
C VAL A 227 -17.00 0.18 2.27
N GLU A 228 -15.82 0.46 1.74
CA GLU A 228 -15.36 -0.06 0.46
C GLU A 228 -15.03 -1.55 0.54
N LYS A 229 -14.46 -1.98 1.68
CA LYS A 229 -13.93 -3.34 1.83
C LYS A 229 -14.79 -4.25 2.72
N LEU A 230 -16.03 -3.85 3.01
CA LEU A 230 -16.95 -4.61 3.87
C LEU A 230 -17.15 -6.05 3.38
N ASP A 231 -17.26 -6.23 2.06
CA ASP A 231 -17.51 -7.53 1.43
C ASP A 231 -16.33 -8.51 1.58
N PHE A 232 -15.15 -8.04 2.01
CA PHE A 232 -13.99 -8.88 2.31
C PHE A 232 -13.93 -9.36 3.76
N MET A 233 -14.71 -8.77 4.67
CA MET A 233 -14.66 -9.14 6.09
C MET A 233 -14.96 -10.63 6.34
N PRO A 234 -15.98 -11.25 5.70
CA PRO A 234 -16.21 -12.69 5.82
C PRO A 234 -15.15 -13.58 5.17
N LYS A 235 -14.28 -13.01 4.32
CA LYS A 235 -13.14 -13.71 3.71
C LYS A 235 -11.90 -13.69 4.62
N LEU A 236 -11.82 -12.71 5.52
CA LEU A 236 -10.71 -12.53 6.47
C LEU A 236 -10.97 -13.16 7.83
N PHE A 237 -12.22 -13.15 8.29
CA PHE A 237 -12.60 -13.51 9.65
C PHE A 237 -13.70 -14.57 9.65
N GLY A 238 -13.65 -15.46 10.63
CA GLY A 238 -14.68 -16.47 10.82
C GLY A 238 -16.00 -15.87 11.31
N PRO A 239 -17.12 -16.62 11.22
CA PRO A 239 -18.41 -16.16 11.74
C PRO A 239 -18.38 -15.78 13.22
N ASP A 240 -17.64 -16.52 14.04
CA ASP A 240 -17.50 -16.26 15.48
C ASP A 240 -16.73 -14.97 15.76
N ASP A 241 -15.65 -14.71 15.00
CA ASP A 241 -14.88 -13.48 15.08
C ASP A 241 -15.76 -12.27 14.76
N LEU A 242 -16.49 -12.33 13.64
CA LEU A 242 -17.39 -11.27 13.21
C LEU A 242 -18.52 -11.04 14.22
N SER A 243 -19.11 -12.12 14.74
CA SER A 243 -20.14 -12.04 15.79
C SER A 243 -19.62 -11.32 17.03
N PHE A 244 -18.40 -11.66 17.46
CA PHE A 244 -17.77 -11.00 18.59
C PHE A 244 -17.48 -9.51 18.32
N MET A 245 -16.97 -9.17 17.14
CA MET A 245 -16.75 -7.78 16.73
C MET A 245 -18.04 -6.96 16.75
N VAL A 246 -19.16 -7.54 16.29
CA VAL A 246 -20.49 -6.90 16.32
C VAL A 246 -20.94 -6.68 17.76
N ARG A 247 -20.84 -7.69 18.63
CA ARG A 247 -21.21 -7.56 20.05
C ARG A 247 -20.38 -6.48 20.76
N LEU A 248 -19.09 -6.39 20.45
CA LEU A 248 -18.23 -5.36 20.98
C LEU A 248 -18.67 -3.96 20.52
N ARG A 249 -19.01 -3.79 19.23
CA ARG A 249 -19.57 -2.54 18.71
C ARG A 249 -20.86 -2.16 19.41
N GLU A 250 -21.77 -3.09 19.59
CA GLU A 250 -23.06 -2.84 20.25
C GLU A 250 -22.91 -2.42 21.71
N ALA A 251 -21.93 -2.98 22.43
CA ALA A 251 -21.65 -2.59 23.81
C ALA A 251 -21.19 -1.13 23.95
N PHE A 252 -20.41 -0.61 22.98
CA PHE A 252 -19.87 0.75 23.03
C PHE A 252 -20.64 1.78 22.18
N ASN A 253 -21.47 1.32 21.24
CA ASN A 253 -22.27 2.14 20.33
C ASN A 253 -23.70 1.56 20.17
N PRO A 254 -24.46 1.41 21.27
CA PRO A 254 -25.75 0.70 21.27
C PRO A 254 -26.82 1.39 20.42
N ALA A 255 -26.72 2.71 20.25
CA ALA A 255 -27.62 3.49 19.40
C ALA A 255 -27.12 3.65 17.95
N ASN A 256 -26.02 2.97 17.58
CA ASN A 256 -25.39 3.03 16.26
C ASN A 256 -25.17 4.46 15.72
N ARG A 257 -24.82 5.40 16.60
CA ARG A 257 -24.63 6.82 16.25
C ARG A 257 -23.24 7.10 15.70
N CYS A 258 -22.27 6.27 16.02
CA CYS A 258 -20.88 6.46 15.63
C CYS A 258 -20.56 5.62 14.38
N SER A 259 -20.29 6.27 13.24
CA SER A 259 -19.92 5.63 11.95
C SER A 259 -20.83 4.45 11.55
N PRO A 260 -22.15 4.65 11.42
CA PRO A 260 -23.05 3.58 11.00
C PRO A 260 -22.63 3.02 9.63
N ASN A 261 -22.87 1.71 9.43
CA ASN A 261 -22.65 1.00 8.17
C ASN A 261 -21.20 0.95 7.68
N LYS A 262 -20.23 1.11 8.60
CA LYS A 262 -18.79 0.94 8.33
C LYS A 262 -18.20 -0.27 9.06
N MET A 263 -17.07 -0.75 8.55
CA MET A 263 -16.18 -1.80 9.08
C MET A 263 -16.75 -3.22 9.20
N LEU A 264 -17.97 -3.39 9.73
CA LEU A 264 -18.56 -4.72 9.94
C LEU A 264 -19.75 -4.93 9.00
N PRO A 265 -19.88 -6.12 8.37
CA PRO A 265 -21.09 -6.50 7.67
C PRO A 265 -22.29 -6.35 8.59
N THR A 266 -23.39 -5.80 8.08
CA THR A 266 -24.63 -5.74 8.84
C THR A 266 -25.24 -7.14 8.90
N ALA A 267 -25.29 -7.72 10.09
CA ALA A 267 -25.90 -9.02 10.37
C ALA A 267 -27.43 -8.94 10.15
N GLY A 268 -27.82 -9.03 8.88
CA GLY A 268 -29.23 -9.00 8.45
C GLY A 268 -29.47 -9.64 7.09
N ALA A 269 -28.43 -10.01 6.34
CA ALA A 269 -28.56 -10.71 5.06
C ALA A 269 -28.24 -12.20 5.22
N CYS A 270 -29.12 -12.95 5.89
CA CYS A 270 -29.22 -14.37 5.60
C CYS A 270 -29.72 -14.51 4.15
N ALA A 271 -28.85 -14.98 3.25
CA ALA A 271 -29.20 -15.53 1.95
C ALA A 271 -29.86 -14.59 0.90
N GLU A 272 -29.48 -13.31 0.84
CA GLU A 272 -29.55 -12.55 -0.41
C GLU A 272 -28.21 -11.83 -0.64
N PRO A 273 -27.66 -11.86 -1.87
CA PRO A 273 -26.51 -11.03 -2.18
C PRO A 273 -26.89 -9.61 -1.80
N SER A 274 -26.04 -8.98 -1.00
CA SER A 274 -26.18 -7.57 -0.65
C SER A 274 -26.55 -6.82 -1.94
N ARG A 275 -27.76 -6.25 -2.02
CA ARG A 275 -28.12 -5.29 -3.09
C ARG A 275 -27.36 -3.97 -2.88
N LEU A 276 -26.08 -4.08 -2.52
CA LEU A 276 -25.09 -3.02 -2.51
C LEU A 276 -24.56 -2.97 -3.94
N SER A 277 -25.28 -2.29 -4.82
CA SER A 277 -24.62 -1.82 -6.04
C SER A 277 -23.63 -0.74 -5.63
N GLN A 278 -22.35 -1.11 -5.48
CA GLN A 278 -21.27 -0.13 -5.47
C GLN A 278 -21.28 0.57 -6.84
N LEU A 279 -22.09 1.62 -6.96
CA LEU A 279 -22.24 2.40 -8.18
C LEU A 279 -21.06 3.37 -8.38
N LYS A 280 -20.27 3.62 -7.32
CA LYS A 280 -19.09 4.50 -7.29
C LYS A 280 -18.09 4.03 -6.23
N PRO A 281 -16.77 4.25 -6.41
CA PRO A 281 -15.79 4.06 -5.35
C PRO A 281 -16.11 4.97 -4.15
N GLY A 282 -16.42 4.37 -3.00
CA GLY A 282 -16.34 4.99 -1.67
C GLY A 282 -17.33 6.11 -1.27
N ARG A 283 -18.32 6.54 -2.09
CA ARG A 283 -19.07 7.78 -1.76
C ARG A 283 -20.18 7.67 -0.71
N ARG A 284 -20.74 6.49 -0.40
CA ARG A 284 -21.79 6.36 0.65
C ARG A 284 -21.72 5.01 1.35
N ALA A 285 -21.70 5.04 2.69
CA ALA A 285 -22.24 3.93 3.48
C ALA A 285 -23.75 3.86 3.21
N ALA A 286 -24.34 2.68 3.15
CA ALA A 286 -25.78 2.51 2.96
C ALA A 286 -26.57 3.42 3.91
N VAL A 287 -27.72 3.92 3.46
CA VAL A 287 -28.75 4.49 4.34
C VAL A 287 -29.71 3.36 4.68
#